data_AF-A0A8X6QIP8-F1
#
_entry.id   AF-A0A8X6QIP8-F1
#
_cell.length_a   1.000
_cell.length_b   1.000
_cell.length_c   1.000
_cell.angle_alpha   90.00
_cell.angle_beta   90.00
_cell.angle_gamma   90.00
#
_symmetry.space_group_name_H-M   'P 1'
#
loop_
_entity.id
_entity.type
_entity.pdbx_description
1 polymer ?
#
loop_
_entity_poly.entity_id
_entity_poly.type
_entity_poly.pdbx_seq_one_letter_code
_entity_poly.pdbx_strand_id
1 'polypeptide(L)'
;MPSLQINLSNVAIHENIKLAVPEFYEPGKIDLLLGYEIFFDLMRSGQIYVPNSNLVLQNSAFGYLIGGSIENLRDKKKPVHCGFINENVETQLKKFFDLESIGIRDNPHCYDEDKALEIFNETVNFKNNRYTVNIPWKKNCNQLGDNYYVAEKTLKGLERRMKFDNSLYLKYRDILNEYLQQDIIE
;
A
#
# COMPACT_ATOMS: atom_id res chain seq x y z
N MET A 1 10.16 -16.05 -0.33
CA MET A 1 11.52 -15.92 0.25
C MET A 1 11.45 -15.05 1.50
N PRO A 2 12.29 -15.31 2.52
CA PRO A 2 12.30 -14.50 3.73
C PRO A 2 12.79 -13.07 3.43
N SER A 3 12.35 -12.11 4.25
CA SER A 3 12.78 -10.71 4.13
C SER A 3 14.15 -10.44 4.75
N LEU A 4 14.69 -11.42 5.48
CA LEU A 4 15.99 -11.41 6.14
C LEU A 4 16.63 -12.77 6.01
N GLN A 5 17.96 -12.80 6.07
CA GLN A 5 18.70 -14.05 6.15
C GLN A 5 18.36 -14.76 7.46
N ILE A 6 18.08 -16.06 7.38
CA ILE A 6 17.71 -16.90 8.51
C ILE A 6 18.95 -17.63 9.00
N ASN A 7 19.20 -17.57 10.31
CA ASN A 7 20.21 -18.38 10.94
C ASN A 7 19.68 -19.81 11.18
N LEU A 8 20.36 -20.81 10.62
CA LEU A 8 19.97 -22.22 10.67
C LEU A 8 20.63 -23.01 11.81
N SER A 9 21.44 -22.41 12.69
CA SER A 9 22.20 -23.13 13.72
C SER A 9 21.37 -24.05 14.62
N ASN A 10 20.07 -23.75 14.77
CA ASN A 10 19.14 -24.52 15.61
C ASN A 10 18.06 -25.28 14.80
N VAL A 11 18.17 -25.32 13.48
CA VAL A 11 17.18 -25.93 12.58
C VAL A 11 17.71 -27.27 12.08
N ALA A 12 17.22 -28.36 12.66
CA ALA A 12 17.61 -29.71 12.27
C ALA A 12 16.62 -30.29 11.23
N ILE A 13 16.88 -30.04 9.95
CA ILE A 13 16.17 -30.69 8.84
C ILE A 13 17.03 -31.87 8.36
N HIS A 14 16.45 -33.07 8.31
CA HIS A 14 17.16 -34.26 7.81
C HIS A 14 17.54 -34.11 6.33
N GLU A 15 18.77 -34.52 5.98
CA GLU A 15 19.33 -34.42 4.61
C GLU A 15 18.51 -35.16 3.55
N ASN A 16 17.74 -36.17 3.95
CA ASN A 16 16.90 -36.95 3.03
C ASN A 16 15.61 -36.23 2.60
N ILE A 17 15.34 -35.02 3.11
CA ILE A 17 14.14 -34.26 2.77
C ILE A 17 14.46 -33.32 1.61
N LYS A 18 13.82 -33.56 0.45
CA LYS A 18 13.92 -32.67 -0.70
C LYS A 18 13.02 -31.44 -0.50
N LEU A 19 13.63 -30.30 -0.19
CA LEU A 19 12.95 -29.01 -0.10
C LEU A 19 12.57 -28.49 -1.50
N ALA A 20 11.45 -27.79 -1.60
CA ALA A 20 11.05 -27.11 -2.83
C ALA A 20 11.97 -25.93 -3.16
N VAL A 21 12.53 -25.29 -2.12
CA VAL A 21 13.54 -24.23 -2.25
C VAL A 21 14.67 -24.54 -1.26
N PRO A 22 15.81 -25.10 -1.73
CA PRO A 22 16.94 -25.42 -0.86
C PRO A 22 17.52 -24.19 -0.15
N GLU A 23 17.54 -23.04 -0.83
CA GLU A 23 18.08 -21.76 -0.32
C GLU A 23 17.02 -20.93 0.43
N PHE A 24 16.05 -21.59 1.09
CA PHE A 24 14.95 -20.92 1.79
C PHE A 24 15.38 -19.90 2.87
N TYR A 25 16.63 -20.00 3.32
CA TYR A 25 17.23 -19.17 4.36
C TYR A 25 17.80 -17.85 3.83
N GLU A 26 17.88 -17.68 2.51
CA GLU A 26 18.40 -16.47 1.87
C GLU A 26 17.25 -15.54 1.41
N PRO A 27 17.40 -14.22 1.55
CA PRO A 27 16.48 -13.28 0.94
C PRO A 27 16.56 -13.35 -0.59
N GLY A 28 15.40 -13.42 -1.23
CA GLY A 28 15.29 -13.54 -2.69
C GLY A 28 14.10 -12.77 -3.22
N LYS A 29 14.14 -12.47 -4.53
CA LYS A 29 12.99 -11.90 -5.24
C LYS A 29 11.91 -12.98 -5.38
N ILE A 30 10.66 -12.55 -5.53
CA ILE A 30 9.55 -13.45 -5.85
C ILE A 30 9.51 -13.57 -7.36
N ASP A 31 9.73 -14.77 -7.89
CA ASP A 31 9.74 -15.02 -9.34
C ASP A 31 8.34 -15.28 -9.90
N LEU A 32 7.46 -15.90 -9.10
CA LEU A 32 6.12 -16.30 -9.52
C LEU A 32 5.13 -16.21 -8.36
N LEU A 33 3.93 -15.69 -8.64
CA LEU A 33 2.77 -15.74 -7.76
C LEU A 33 1.78 -16.77 -8.29
N LEU A 34 1.34 -17.68 -7.41
CA LEU A 34 0.40 -18.73 -7.75
C LEU A 34 -0.98 -18.40 -7.17
N GLY A 35 -2.02 -18.54 -8.00
CA GLY A 35 -3.41 -18.38 -7.58
C GLY A 35 -3.86 -19.48 -6.62
N TYR A 36 -4.90 -19.20 -5.83
CA TYR A 36 -5.47 -20.19 -4.91
C TYR A 36 -6.11 -21.39 -5.63
N GLU A 37 -6.58 -21.20 -6.86
CA GLU A 37 -7.22 -22.25 -7.67
C GLU A 37 -6.38 -23.52 -7.85
N ILE A 38 -5.04 -23.40 -7.88
CA ILE A 38 -4.14 -24.55 -8.02
C ILE A 38 -3.61 -25.07 -6.68
N PHE A 39 -4.02 -24.49 -5.55
CA PHE A 39 -3.50 -24.83 -4.23
C PHE A 39 -3.66 -26.32 -3.93
N PHE A 40 -4.86 -26.87 -4.14
CA PHE A 40 -5.16 -28.27 -3.85
C PHE A 40 -4.47 -29.24 -4.82
N ASP A 41 -4.12 -28.79 -6.04
CA ASP A 41 -3.37 -29.60 -7.00
C ASP A 41 -1.90 -29.73 -6.62
N LEU A 42 -1.36 -28.70 -5.96
CA LEU A 42 0.05 -28.62 -5.57
C LEU A 42 0.31 -29.28 -4.22
N MET A 43 -0.62 -29.18 -3.27
CA MET A 43 -0.44 -29.70 -1.92
C MET A 43 -0.53 -31.23 -1.91
N ARG A 44 0.38 -31.87 -1.18
CA ARG A 44 0.44 -33.34 -1.04
C ARG A 44 0.28 -33.73 0.42
N SER A 45 -0.11 -34.98 0.64
CA SER A 45 -0.16 -35.53 2.00
C SER A 45 1.24 -35.63 2.60
N GLY A 46 1.36 -35.30 3.89
CA GLY A 46 2.61 -35.35 4.64
C GLY A 46 3.01 -34.00 5.21
N GLN A 47 3.17 -33.96 6.52
CA GLN A 47 3.75 -32.83 7.25
C GLN A 47 4.83 -33.36 8.19
N ILE A 48 5.94 -32.64 8.28
CA ILE A 48 7.03 -32.94 9.21
C ILE A 48 7.23 -31.70 10.09
N TYR A 49 7.07 -31.88 11.40
CA TYR A 49 7.34 -30.82 12.37
C TYR A 49 8.83 -30.85 12.69
N VAL A 50 9.50 -29.71 12.50
CA VAL A 50 10.95 -29.62 12.74
C VAL A 50 11.19 -29.52 14.25
N PRO A 51 11.95 -30.45 14.86
CA PRO A 51 12.19 -30.44 16.30
C PRO A 51 12.77 -29.12 16.80
N ASN A 52 12.39 -28.70 18.01
CA ASN A 52 12.87 -27.47 18.67
C ASN A 52 12.65 -26.18 17.87
N SER A 53 11.64 -26.15 17.00
CA SER A 53 11.26 -24.97 16.22
C SER A 53 9.76 -24.92 15.99
N ASN A 54 9.24 -23.76 15.60
CA ASN A 54 7.86 -23.63 15.12
C ASN A 54 7.78 -23.81 13.60
N LEU A 55 8.75 -24.51 12.99
CA LEU A 55 8.79 -24.76 11.55
C LEU A 55 8.08 -26.07 11.20
N VAL A 56 7.36 -26.03 10.07
CA VAL A 56 6.64 -27.16 9.50
C VAL A 56 7.05 -27.34 8.05
N LEU A 57 7.37 -28.58 7.68
CA LEU A 57 7.63 -28.98 6.31
C LEU A 57 6.37 -29.59 5.74
N GLN A 58 5.77 -28.93 4.76
CA GLN A 58 4.57 -29.37 4.08
C GLN A 58 4.92 -29.99 2.74
N ASN A 59 4.52 -31.24 2.51
CA ASN A 59 4.75 -31.89 1.23
C ASN A 59 3.95 -31.22 0.11
N SER A 60 4.57 -31.04 -1.06
CA SER A 60 3.96 -30.46 -2.24
C SER A 60 4.53 -31.09 -3.52
N ALA A 61 3.92 -30.79 -4.67
CA ALA A 61 4.38 -31.21 -5.99
C ALA A 61 5.82 -30.74 -6.32
N PHE A 62 6.32 -29.70 -5.64
CA PHE A 62 7.67 -29.16 -5.85
C PHE A 62 8.71 -29.70 -4.87
N GLY A 63 8.31 -30.50 -3.88
CA GLY A 63 9.10 -30.85 -2.71
C GLY A 63 8.50 -30.26 -1.44
N TYR A 64 9.20 -30.39 -0.31
CA TYR A 64 8.72 -29.88 0.96
C TYR A 64 8.82 -28.35 1.02
N LEU A 65 7.70 -27.69 1.26
CA LEU A 65 7.57 -26.27 1.55
C LEU A 65 7.83 -26.02 3.03
N ILE A 66 8.55 -24.96 3.36
CA ILE A 66 8.78 -24.54 4.75
C ILE A 66 7.74 -23.49 5.13
N GLY A 67 7.04 -23.72 6.23
CA GLY A 67 6.15 -22.77 6.88
C GLY A 67 6.44 -22.67 8.37
N GLY A 68 5.77 -21.72 9.04
CA GLY A 68 5.88 -21.53 10.49
C GLY A 68 6.67 -20.28 10.88
N SER A 69 7.15 -20.25 12.12
CA SER A 69 7.82 -19.09 12.72
C SER A 69 9.19 -19.46 13.28
N ILE A 70 10.10 -18.47 13.30
CA ILE A 70 11.42 -18.60 13.91
C ILE A 70 11.50 -17.61 15.06
N GLU A 71 11.60 -18.13 16.28
CA GLU A 71 11.76 -17.33 17.49
C GLU A 71 13.19 -16.79 17.54
N ASN A 72 13.50 -15.70 16.82
CA ASN A 72 14.68 -14.87 17.10
C ASN A 72 14.79 -13.53 16.33
N LEU A 73 13.79 -13.10 15.56
CA LEU A 73 13.83 -11.75 14.93
C LEU A 73 13.18 -10.67 15.82
N ARG A 74 13.52 -10.65 17.12
CA ARG A 74 13.15 -9.55 18.05
C ARG A 74 14.07 -8.33 17.90
N ASP A 75 14.67 -8.12 16.74
CA ASP A 75 15.27 -6.83 16.42
C ASP A 75 14.16 -5.88 16.00
N LYS A 76 13.90 -4.89 16.87
CA LYS A 76 13.06 -3.69 16.72
C LYS A 76 12.60 -3.46 15.28
N LYS A 77 11.45 -4.00 14.88
CA LYS A 77 10.92 -3.81 13.53
C LYS A 77 9.54 -3.20 13.53
N LYS A 78 9.45 -2.21 12.63
CA LYS A 78 8.26 -1.52 12.14
C LYS A 78 7.13 -2.53 11.94
N PRO A 79 5.87 -2.15 12.22
CA PRO A 79 4.73 -3.03 12.05
C PRO A 79 4.69 -3.53 10.61
N VAL A 80 4.89 -4.84 10.42
CA VAL A 80 4.57 -5.51 9.16
C VAL A 80 3.07 -5.76 9.21
N HIS A 81 2.33 -4.98 8.43
CA HIS A 81 0.89 -5.17 8.32
C HIS A 81 0.65 -6.39 7.43
N CYS A 82 0.37 -7.55 8.04
CA CYS A 82 -0.17 -8.69 7.33
C CYS A 82 -1.69 -8.55 7.37
N GLY A 83 -2.32 -8.27 6.23
CA GLY A 83 -3.77 -8.25 6.10
C GLY A 83 -4.31 -9.69 6.12
N PHE A 84 -4.42 -10.28 7.30
CA PHE A 84 -5.18 -11.51 7.47
C PHE A 84 -6.67 -11.17 7.39
N ILE A 85 -7.32 -11.55 6.29
CA ILE A 85 -8.77 -11.53 6.19
C ILE A 85 -9.25 -12.80 6.91
N ASN A 86 -9.26 -12.73 8.24
CA ASN A 86 -9.86 -13.78 9.07
C ASN A 86 -11.21 -13.24 9.57
N GLU A 87 -12.26 -13.77 8.96
CA GLU A 87 -13.68 -13.62 9.25
C GLU A 87 -14.40 -12.28 8.98
N ASN A 88 -15.64 -12.49 8.51
CA ASN A 88 -16.61 -11.60 7.89
C ASN A 88 -16.01 -10.53 6.95
N VAL A 89 -15.62 -10.99 5.75
CA VAL A 89 -15.22 -10.16 4.60
C VAL A 89 -16.12 -8.94 4.48
N GLU A 90 -17.43 -9.11 4.63
CA GLU A 90 -18.42 -8.04 4.49
C GLU A 90 -18.19 -6.91 5.49
N THR A 91 -17.86 -7.22 6.74
CA THR A 91 -17.62 -6.20 7.78
C THR A 91 -16.30 -5.47 7.55
N GLN A 92 -15.27 -6.18 7.10
CA GLN A 92 -13.97 -5.58 6.82
C GLN A 92 -13.99 -4.77 5.53
N LEU A 93 -14.68 -5.25 4.49
CA LEU A 93 -14.90 -4.54 3.25
C LEU A 93 -15.72 -3.27 3.52
N LYS A 94 -16.76 -3.38 4.36
CA LYS A 94 -17.52 -2.22 4.81
C LYS A 94 -16.66 -1.23 5.57
N LYS A 95 -15.81 -1.66 6.51
CA LYS A 95 -14.85 -0.79 7.20
C LYS A 95 -13.83 -0.16 6.25
N PHE A 96 -13.34 -0.91 5.27
CA PHE A 96 -12.41 -0.43 4.26
C PHE A 96 -13.06 0.67 3.42
N PHE A 97 -14.25 0.43 2.88
CA PHE A 97 -14.99 1.44 2.13
C PHE A 97 -15.46 2.59 3.02
N ASP A 98 -15.81 2.36 4.28
CA ASP A 98 -16.14 3.42 5.26
C ASP A 98 -14.93 4.35 5.51
N LEU A 99 -13.71 3.80 5.53
CA LEU A 99 -12.47 4.57 5.66
C LEU A 99 -12.14 5.34 4.37
N GLU A 100 -12.33 4.73 3.20
CA GLU A 100 -12.18 5.42 1.90
C GLU A 100 -13.26 6.49 1.65
N SER A 101 -14.45 6.31 2.24
CA SER A 101 -15.57 7.28 2.17
C SER A 101 -15.58 8.29 3.32
N ILE A 102 -14.51 8.38 4.12
CA ILE A 102 -14.33 9.52 5.04
C ILE A 102 -14.28 10.81 4.20
N GLY A 103 -15.34 11.63 4.32
CA GLY A 103 -15.52 12.86 3.55
C GLY A 103 -16.47 12.74 2.35
N ILE A 104 -16.90 11.52 2.00
CA ILE A 104 -17.83 11.19 0.91
C ILE A 104 -19.06 10.48 1.50
N ARG A 105 -19.69 11.10 2.50
CA ARG A 105 -20.99 10.65 2.99
C ARG A 105 -22.00 11.73 2.67
N ASP A 106 -22.80 11.47 1.65
CA ASP A 106 -23.92 12.33 1.30
C ASP A 106 -24.94 12.24 2.42
N ASN A 107 -25.03 13.29 3.23
CA ASN A 107 -26.14 13.44 4.14
C ASN A 107 -27.38 13.75 3.28
N PRO A 108 -28.48 12.99 3.37
CA PRO A 108 -29.70 13.23 2.58
C PRO A 108 -30.38 14.58 2.87
N HIS A 109 -29.88 15.34 3.85
CA HIS A 109 -30.27 16.74 4.13
C HIS A 109 -29.17 17.76 3.82
N CYS A 110 -28.16 17.40 3.02
CA CYS A 110 -27.03 18.24 2.72
C CYS A 110 -27.28 19.11 1.48
N TYR A 111 -27.61 20.38 1.68
CA TYR A 111 -27.68 21.39 0.61
C TYR A 111 -26.29 21.86 0.14
N ASP A 112 -25.26 21.03 0.27
CA ASP A 112 -23.87 21.39 -0.08
C ASP A 112 -23.73 21.56 -1.59
N GLU A 113 -24.40 20.71 -2.38
CA GLU A 113 -24.43 20.81 -3.84
C GLU A 113 -25.14 22.07 -4.32
N ASP A 114 -26.31 22.37 -3.76
CA ASP A 114 -27.08 23.58 -4.09
C ASP A 114 -26.27 24.85 -3.79
N LYS A 115 -25.60 24.92 -2.64
CA LYS A 115 -24.73 26.04 -2.27
C LYS A 115 -23.49 26.13 -3.15
N ALA A 116 -22.88 25.00 -3.51
CA ALA A 116 -21.73 24.99 -4.41
C ALA A 116 -22.12 25.51 -5.80
N LEU A 117 -23.32 25.15 -6.27
CA LEU A 117 -23.87 25.62 -7.54
C LEU A 117 -24.24 27.11 -7.48
N GLU A 118 -24.80 27.58 -6.36
CA GLU A 118 -25.05 29.01 -6.11
C GLU A 118 -23.74 29.82 -6.18
N ILE A 119 -22.71 29.41 -5.43
CA ILE A 119 -21.38 30.06 -5.47
C ILE A 119 -20.80 30.02 -6.88
N PHE A 120 -20.91 28.89 -7.58
CA PHE A 120 -20.44 28.78 -8.96
C PHE A 120 -21.14 29.80 -9.86
N ASN A 121 -22.47 29.86 -9.84
CA ASN A 121 -23.25 30.78 -10.67
C ASN A 121 -23.00 32.25 -10.33
N GLU A 122 -22.79 32.57 -9.05
CA GLU A 122 -22.50 33.94 -8.60
C GLU A 122 -21.08 34.40 -8.94
N THR A 123 -20.11 33.48 -8.93
CA THR A 123 -18.68 33.85 -8.99
C THR A 123 -17.99 33.48 -10.29
N VAL A 124 -18.65 32.68 -11.15
CA VAL A 124 -18.14 32.38 -12.50
C VAL A 124 -18.03 33.67 -13.30
N ASN A 125 -16.83 33.94 -13.78
CA ASN A 125 -16.51 35.13 -14.55
C ASN A 125 -15.58 34.76 -15.69
N PHE A 126 -15.76 35.39 -16.85
CA PHE A 126 -14.86 35.21 -17.98
C PHE A 126 -13.91 36.41 -18.08
N LYS A 127 -12.64 36.19 -17.74
CA LYS A 127 -11.57 37.21 -17.77
C LYS A 127 -10.32 36.62 -18.41
N ASN A 128 -9.58 37.43 -19.16
CA ASN A 128 -8.33 37.04 -19.82
C ASN A 128 -8.47 35.73 -20.63
N ASN A 129 -9.58 35.59 -21.35
CA ASN A 129 -9.90 34.40 -22.16
C ASN A 129 -10.06 33.10 -21.34
N ARG A 130 -10.39 33.20 -20.04
CA ARG A 130 -10.55 32.07 -19.12
C ARG A 130 -11.76 32.24 -18.21
N TYR A 131 -12.37 31.12 -17.85
CA TYR A 131 -13.35 31.09 -16.77
C TYR A 131 -12.61 31.04 -15.43
N THR A 132 -12.90 32.01 -14.57
CA THR A 132 -12.48 32.04 -13.17
C THR A 132 -13.70 31.84 -12.31
N VAL A 133 -13.61 30.99 -11.30
CA VAL A 133 -14.69 30.74 -10.34
C VAL A 133 -14.11 30.67 -8.94
N ASN A 134 -14.86 31.13 -7.94
CA ASN A 134 -14.41 30.97 -6.57
C ASN A 134 -14.57 29.51 -6.15
N ILE A 135 -13.63 29.03 -5.32
CA ILE A 135 -13.72 27.69 -4.76
C ILE A 135 -14.95 27.63 -3.83
N PRO A 136 -15.90 26.70 -4.05
CA PRO A 136 -17.11 26.59 -3.24
C PRO A 136 -16.81 25.91 -1.90
N TRP A 137 -16.27 26.68 -0.95
CA TRP A 137 -15.93 26.18 0.37
C TRP A 137 -17.20 25.83 1.17
N LYS A 138 -17.26 24.60 1.72
CA LYS A 138 -18.37 24.16 2.60
C LYS A 138 -18.49 24.98 3.90
N LYS A 139 -17.36 25.49 4.39
CA LYS A 139 -17.23 26.34 5.58
C LYS A 139 -16.17 27.41 5.29
N ASN A 140 -16.12 28.48 6.09
CA ASN A 140 -15.13 29.53 5.91
C ASN A 140 -13.70 28.96 5.87
N CYS A 141 -12.94 29.28 4.83
CA CYS A 141 -11.58 28.74 4.61
C CYS A 141 -10.62 29.07 5.76
N ASN A 142 -10.90 30.14 6.52
CA ASN A 142 -10.14 30.55 7.70
C ASN A 142 -10.17 29.53 8.85
N GLN A 143 -11.03 28.51 8.77
CA GLN A 143 -11.11 27.41 9.75
C GLN A 143 -10.16 26.24 9.44
N LEU A 144 -9.48 26.26 8.29
CA LEU A 144 -8.47 25.25 7.97
C LEU A 144 -7.24 25.45 8.85
N GLY A 145 -6.83 24.40 9.55
CA GLY A 145 -5.60 24.41 10.33
C GLY A 145 -4.36 24.45 9.43
N ASP A 146 -3.24 24.88 10.02
CA ASP A 146 -1.94 24.88 9.33
C ASP A 146 -1.53 23.45 8.94
N ASN A 147 -1.25 23.26 7.65
CA ASN A 147 -0.77 22.00 7.08
C ASN A 147 0.69 22.07 6.60
N TYR A 148 1.41 23.15 6.90
CA TYR A 148 2.77 23.43 6.43
C TYR A 148 3.71 22.25 6.68
N TYR A 149 3.75 21.73 7.92
CA TYR A 149 4.64 20.63 8.27
C TYR A 149 4.37 19.36 7.44
N VAL A 150 3.10 19.07 7.16
CA VAL A 150 2.70 17.90 6.35
C VAL A 150 3.07 18.12 4.88
N ALA A 151 2.80 19.31 4.34
CA ALA A 151 3.16 19.68 2.98
C ALA A 151 4.68 19.65 2.77
N GLU A 152 5.46 20.21 3.70
CA GLU A 152 6.92 20.24 3.66
C GLU A 152 7.51 18.83 3.69
N LYS A 153 7.01 17.96 4.58
CA LYS A 153 7.46 16.57 4.68
C LYS A 153 7.15 15.79 3.40
N THR A 154 5.99 16.03 2.81
CA THR A 154 5.58 15.42 1.54
C THR A 154 6.49 15.87 0.39
N LEU A 155 6.77 17.18 0.30
CA LEU A 155 7.68 17.75 -0.68
C LEU A 155 9.09 17.17 -0.56
N LYS A 156 9.67 17.16 0.64
CA LYS A 156 11.00 16.56 0.91
C LYS A 156 11.04 15.07 0.53
N GLY A 157 9.94 14.35 0.74
CA GLY A 157 9.80 12.96 0.32
C GLY A 157 9.80 12.81 -1.20
N LEU A 158 9.04 13.64 -1.90
CA LEU A 158 8.97 13.68 -3.35
C LEU A 158 10.33 14.01 -3.98
N GLU A 159 11.01 15.03 -3.47
CA GLU A 159 12.36 15.42 -3.92
C GLU A 159 13.36 14.28 -3.78
N ARG A 160 13.37 13.58 -2.63
CA ARG A 160 14.23 12.42 -2.44
C ARG A 160 13.94 11.35 -3.48
N ARG A 161 12.67 11.06 -3.78
CA ARG A 161 12.29 10.06 -4.77
C ARG A 161 12.75 10.46 -6.18
N MET A 162 12.58 11.73 -6.55
CA MET A 162 13.05 12.27 -7.84
C MET A 162 14.57 12.19 -8.01
N LYS A 163 15.35 12.33 -6.94
CA LYS A 163 16.82 12.16 -7.02
C LYS A 163 17.26 10.77 -7.50
N PHE A 164 16.45 9.74 -7.24
CA PHE A 164 16.75 8.36 -7.63
C PHE A 164 15.93 7.88 -8.84
N ASP A 165 14.93 8.65 -9.28
CA ASP A 165 14.08 8.36 -10.42
C ASP A 165 14.02 9.56 -11.37
N ASN A 166 14.91 9.57 -12.35
CA ASN A 166 15.02 10.64 -13.32
C ASN A 166 13.79 10.74 -14.24
N SER A 167 13.09 9.62 -14.49
CA SER A 167 11.87 9.62 -15.31
C SER A 167 10.74 10.37 -14.60
N LEU A 168 10.58 10.12 -13.29
CA LEU A 168 9.62 10.83 -12.46
C LEU A 168 9.93 12.34 -12.39
N TYR A 169 11.20 12.70 -12.23
CA TYR A 169 11.63 14.09 -12.21
C TYR A 169 11.27 14.82 -13.51
N LEU A 170 11.60 14.25 -14.67
CA LEU A 170 11.32 14.84 -15.97
C LEU A 170 9.82 15.06 -16.18
N LYS A 171 8.97 14.08 -15.83
CA LYS A 171 7.51 14.22 -15.93
C LYS A 171 6.97 15.39 -15.09
N TYR A 172 7.40 15.50 -13.83
CA TYR A 172 6.97 16.60 -12.97
C TYR A 172 7.45 17.95 -13.49
N ARG A 173 8.71 18.04 -13.93
CA ARG A 173 9.27 19.25 -14.53
C ARG A 173 8.47 19.68 -15.75
N ASP A 174 8.18 18.76 -16.65
CA ASP A 174 7.49 19.07 -17.90
C ASP A 174 6.04 19.53 -17.64
N ILE A 175 5.33 18.89 -16.72
CA ILE A 175 3.97 19.33 -16.30
C ILE A 175 4.01 20.71 -15.64
N LEU A 176 4.94 20.96 -14.71
CA LEU A 176 5.04 22.27 -14.05
C LEU A 176 5.41 23.37 -15.05
N ASN A 177 6.29 23.08 -15.99
CA ASN A 177 6.62 24.02 -17.07
C ASN A 177 5.41 24.28 -17.98
N GLU A 178 4.65 23.25 -18.33
CA GLU A 178 3.40 23.39 -19.07
C GLU A 178 2.42 24.29 -18.31
N TYR A 179 2.24 24.07 -17.01
CA TYR A 179 1.36 24.89 -16.19
C TYR A 179 1.83 26.34 -16.05
N LEU A 180 3.15 26.58 -15.96
CA LEU A 180 3.72 27.93 -15.99
C LEU A 180 3.50 28.62 -17.35
N GLN A 181 3.72 27.90 -18.46
CA GLN A 181 3.47 28.42 -19.81
C GLN A 181 1.99 28.73 -20.03
N GLN A 182 1.13 27.90 -19.45
CA GLN A 182 -0.30 28.10 -19.44
C GLN A 182 -0.74 29.05 -18.33
N ASP A 183 0.11 29.72 -17.54
CA ASP A 183 -0.34 30.67 -16.50
C ASP A 183 -1.41 30.05 -15.56
N ILE A 184 -1.27 28.76 -15.25
CA ILE A 184 -2.13 28.01 -14.31
C ILE A 184 -1.55 28.13 -12.90
N ILE A 185 -0.22 28.20 -12.80
CA ILE A 185 0.53 28.38 -11.57
C ILE A 185 1.46 29.58 -11.73
N GLU A 186 1.69 30.32 -10.64
CA GLU A 186 2.51 31.55 -10.57
C GLU A 186 3.85 31.32 -9.85
#